data_AF-A0AAU9JG82-F1
#
_entry.id   AF-A0AAU9JG82-F1
#
_cell.length_a   1.000
_cell.length_b   1.000
_cell.length_c   1.000
_cell.angle_alpha   90.00
_cell.angle_beta   90.00
_cell.angle_gamma   90.00
#
_symmetry.space_group_name_H-M   'P 1'
#
loop_
_entity.id
_entity.type
_entity.pdbx_description
1 polymer ?
#
loop_
_entity_poly.entity_id
_entity_poly.type
_entity_poly.pdbx_seq_one_letter_code
_entity_poly.pdbx_strand_id
1 'polypeptide(L)'
;MNPDILRERIENGVDNGVIPALMDFIRVPNLSPAFDRDWETNGLMLRAIDVVLNYVKSLNIQGFNYEILKEPGKPWLFVGEFPATAPNLGTVLMYGHFDKQPHIPGWIEGTDNTHPAIINGRLYGRGGVDDGYSFPSAGLIIKTLDELGIPRGRIIFIGETEEESGSYNLMEYISKVKDKIGNPDVIICLDAGIPTYDRFWLTGSLRGLVTLDVTVKVLTVGQHSGDVWKCCKVCSCSWERLNWEN
;
A
#
# COMPACT_ATOMS: atom_id res chain seq x y z
N MET A 1 22.47 -8.66 -22.26
CA MET A 1 21.33 -7.70 -22.18
C MET A 1 21.89 -6.31 -22.32
N ASN A 2 21.30 -5.47 -23.16
CA ASN A 2 21.63 -4.04 -23.20
C ASN A 2 20.77 -3.33 -22.13
N PRO A 3 21.37 -2.79 -21.04
CA PRO A 3 20.62 -2.11 -19.98
C PRO A 3 19.79 -0.93 -20.49
N ASP A 4 20.23 -0.28 -21.58
CA ASP A 4 19.54 0.88 -22.13
C ASP A 4 18.20 0.49 -22.77
N ILE A 5 18.14 -0.66 -23.45
CA ILE A 5 16.90 -1.18 -24.04
C ILE A 5 15.90 -1.56 -22.94
N LEU A 6 16.39 -2.16 -21.85
CA LEU A 6 15.54 -2.49 -20.70
C LEU A 6 14.96 -1.20 -20.09
N ARG A 7 15.82 -0.20 -19.86
CA ARG A 7 15.40 1.09 -19.32
C ARG A 7 14.35 1.76 -20.19
N GLU A 8 14.60 1.86 -21.50
CA GLU A 8 13.68 2.49 -22.45
C GLU A 8 12.30 1.81 -22.44
N ARG A 9 12.25 0.46 -22.42
CA ARG A 9 10.98 -0.28 -22.35
C ARG A 9 10.23 -0.02 -21.04
N ILE A 10 10.95 0.01 -19.92
CA ILE A 10 10.34 0.28 -18.61
C ILE A 10 9.81 1.72 -18.58
N GLU A 11 10.60 2.72 -18.99
CA GLU A 11 10.16 4.12 -19.01
C GLU A 11 8.92 4.29 -19.89
N ASN A 12 8.93 3.73 -21.10
CA ASN A 12 7.77 3.79 -21.99
C ASN A 12 6.52 3.09 -21.41
N GLY A 13 6.70 1.92 -20.80
CA GLY A 13 5.62 1.17 -20.17
C GLY A 13 5.08 1.83 -18.90
N VAL A 14 5.91 2.57 -18.18
CA VAL A 14 5.48 3.39 -17.04
C VAL A 14 4.58 4.51 -17.54
N ASP A 15 5.04 5.29 -18.52
CA ASP A 15 4.29 6.45 -19.04
C ASP A 15 2.97 6.06 -19.71
N ASN A 16 2.98 4.99 -20.51
CA ASN A 16 1.82 4.61 -21.33
C ASN A 16 0.93 3.53 -20.69
N GLY A 17 1.36 2.94 -19.57
CA GLY A 17 0.68 1.81 -18.93
C GLY A 17 0.44 2.02 -17.44
N VAL A 18 1.52 2.03 -16.66
CA VAL A 18 1.44 2.09 -15.19
C VAL A 18 0.80 3.39 -14.72
N ILE A 19 1.21 4.55 -15.25
CA ILE A 19 0.68 5.85 -14.85
C ILE A 19 -0.84 5.94 -15.12
N PRO A 20 -1.36 5.62 -16.32
CA PRO A 20 -2.80 5.57 -16.56
C PRO A 20 -3.56 4.65 -15.61
N ALA A 21 -3.06 3.42 -15.39
CA ALA A 21 -3.68 2.46 -14.48
C ALA A 21 -3.69 2.98 -13.03
N LEU A 22 -2.62 3.65 -12.62
CA LEU A 22 -2.50 4.25 -11.30
C LEU A 22 -3.42 5.45 -11.12
N MET A 23 -3.62 6.26 -12.16
CA MET A 23 -4.64 7.32 -12.14
C MET A 23 -6.04 6.73 -11.96
N ASP A 24 -6.38 5.66 -12.66
CA ASP A 24 -7.66 4.98 -12.47
C ASP A 24 -7.81 4.40 -11.05
N PHE A 25 -6.72 3.86 -10.50
CA PHE A 25 -6.70 3.38 -9.12
C PHE A 25 -6.92 4.53 -8.12
N ILE A 26 -6.23 5.66 -8.28
CA ILE A 26 -6.39 6.85 -7.43
C ILE A 26 -7.86 7.31 -7.39
N ARG A 27 -8.57 7.25 -8.52
CA ARG A 27 -9.99 7.66 -8.61
C ARG A 27 -10.93 6.83 -7.73
N VAL A 28 -10.52 5.65 -7.27
CA VAL A 28 -11.31 4.82 -6.37
C VAL A 28 -11.05 5.24 -4.92
N PRO A 29 -12.05 5.71 -4.15
CA PRO A 29 -11.87 6.10 -2.74
C PRO A 29 -11.90 4.89 -1.78
N ASN A 30 -11.12 3.86 -2.04
CA ASN A 30 -11.08 2.63 -1.23
C ASN A 30 -10.24 2.82 0.04
N LEU A 31 -10.85 3.36 1.09
CA LEU A 31 -10.18 3.52 2.37
C LEU A 31 -9.97 2.16 3.06
N SER A 32 -8.93 2.10 3.89
CA SER A 32 -8.64 0.94 4.73
C SER A 32 -9.75 0.72 5.79
N PRO A 33 -9.97 -0.52 6.26
CA PRO A 33 -11.05 -0.86 7.21
C PRO A 33 -11.13 0.00 8.47
N ALA A 34 -10.00 0.48 9.00
CA ALA A 34 -9.97 1.38 10.16
C ALA A 34 -10.68 2.73 9.90
N PHE A 35 -10.83 3.13 8.64
CA PHE A 35 -11.34 4.45 8.22
C PHE A 35 -12.68 4.38 7.48
N ASP A 36 -13.17 3.18 7.17
CA ASP A 36 -14.42 2.97 6.44
C ASP A 36 -15.14 1.75 7.01
N ARG A 37 -16.26 1.96 7.70
CA ARG A 37 -17.04 0.86 8.32
C ARG A 37 -17.75 -0.01 7.29
N ASP A 38 -17.98 0.52 6.09
CA ASP A 38 -18.73 -0.15 5.03
C ASP A 38 -17.79 -0.78 4.00
N TRP A 39 -16.48 -0.85 4.29
CA TRP A 39 -15.42 -1.33 3.39
C TRP A 39 -15.76 -2.67 2.70
N GLU A 40 -16.45 -3.58 3.42
CA GLU A 40 -16.81 -4.91 2.90
C GLU A 40 -17.97 -4.86 1.89
N THR A 41 -18.90 -3.90 2.05
CA THR A 41 -20.17 -3.87 1.32
C THR A 41 -20.23 -2.81 0.21
N ASN A 42 -19.41 -1.75 0.31
CA ASN A 42 -19.44 -0.65 -0.65
C ASN A 42 -18.77 -0.98 -2.00
N GLY A 43 -18.06 -2.10 -2.09
CA GLY A 43 -17.42 -2.59 -3.32
C GLY A 43 -16.20 -1.80 -3.79
N LEU A 44 -15.76 -0.80 -3.03
CA LEU A 44 -14.66 0.08 -3.42
C LEU A 44 -13.31 -0.67 -3.43
N MET A 45 -13.07 -1.51 -2.43
CA MET A 45 -11.83 -2.31 -2.37
C MET A 45 -11.72 -3.26 -3.56
N LEU A 46 -12.83 -3.91 -3.93
CA LEU A 46 -12.84 -4.81 -5.11
C LEU A 46 -12.55 -4.04 -6.38
N ARG A 47 -13.20 -2.89 -6.55
CA ARG A 47 -13.00 -2.01 -7.70
C ARG A 47 -11.55 -1.55 -7.80
N ALA A 48 -10.91 -1.22 -6.69
CA ALA A 48 -9.51 -0.81 -6.65
C ALA A 48 -8.58 -1.94 -7.15
N ILE A 49 -8.76 -3.16 -6.64
CA ILE A 49 -8.03 -4.35 -7.10
C ILE A 49 -8.30 -4.59 -8.60
N ASP A 50 -9.56 -4.54 -9.03
CA ASP A 50 -9.95 -4.82 -10.42
C ASP A 50 -9.31 -3.83 -11.41
N VAL A 51 -9.19 -2.55 -11.06
CA VAL A 51 -8.56 -1.54 -11.93
C VAL A 51 -7.11 -1.90 -12.26
N VAL A 52 -6.28 -2.13 -11.23
CA VAL A 52 -4.86 -2.47 -11.44
C VAL A 52 -4.70 -3.88 -12.03
N LEU A 53 -5.58 -4.82 -11.66
CA LEU A 53 -5.62 -6.16 -12.22
C LEU A 53 -5.96 -6.16 -13.71
N ASN A 54 -6.89 -5.31 -14.16
CA ASN A 54 -7.22 -5.19 -15.57
C ASN A 54 -6.03 -4.71 -16.39
N TYR A 55 -5.23 -3.79 -15.86
CA TYR A 55 -3.97 -3.40 -16.49
C TYR A 55 -3.00 -4.60 -16.58
N VAL A 56 -2.74 -5.31 -15.49
CA VAL A 56 -1.82 -6.47 -15.50
C VAL A 56 -2.31 -7.56 -16.46
N LYS A 57 -3.62 -7.83 -16.51
CA LYS A 57 -4.22 -8.76 -17.49
C LYS A 57 -4.00 -8.30 -18.93
N SER A 58 -4.08 -7.00 -19.20
CA SER A 58 -3.86 -6.44 -20.54
C SER A 58 -2.43 -6.66 -21.06
N LEU A 59 -1.45 -6.85 -20.17
CA LEU A 59 -0.07 -7.19 -20.53
C LEU A 59 0.04 -8.60 -21.14
N ASN A 60 -0.96 -9.46 -20.99
CA ASN A 60 -1.03 -10.81 -21.56
C ASN A 60 0.20 -11.67 -21.21
N ILE A 61 0.60 -11.64 -19.94
CA ILE A 61 1.71 -12.46 -19.41
C ILE A 61 1.27 -13.93 -19.39
N GLN A 62 2.09 -14.79 -19.98
CA GLN A 62 1.73 -16.20 -20.16
C GLN A 62 1.62 -16.92 -18.81
N GLY A 63 0.48 -17.59 -18.61
CA GLY A 63 0.20 -18.38 -17.42
C GLY A 63 -0.04 -17.58 -16.14
N PHE A 64 -0.15 -16.24 -16.23
CA PHE A 64 -0.57 -15.42 -15.08
C PHE A 64 -1.93 -15.90 -14.57
N ASN A 65 -1.99 -16.21 -13.27
CA ASN A 65 -3.20 -16.56 -12.55
C ASN A 65 -3.28 -15.73 -11.25
N TYR A 66 -4.47 -15.66 -10.66
CA TYR A 66 -4.66 -14.95 -9.41
C TYR A 66 -5.84 -15.52 -8.62
N GLU A 67 -5.87 -15.23 -7.34
CA GLU A 67 -7.00 -15.48 -6.45
C GLU A 67 -7.19 -14.30 -5.49
N ILE A 68 -8.42 -14.08 -5.03
CA ILE A 68 -8.73 -13.14 -3.96
C ILE A 68 -9.39 -13.93 -2.85
N LEU A 69 -8.71 -14.06 -1.71
CA LEU A 69 -9.25 -14.71 -0.52
C LEU A 69 -10.18 -13.74 0.18
N LYS A 70 -11.45 -14.13 0.30
CA LYS A 70 -12.48 -13.35 0.99
C LYS A 70 -13.04 -14.19 2.13
N GLU A 71 -12.88 -13.70 3.35
CA GLU A 71 -13.53 -14.28 4.53
C GLU A 71 -14.47 -13.23 5.13
N PRO A 72 -15.70 -13.60 5.53
CA PRO A 72 -16.64 -12.65 6.10
C PRO A 72 -16.04 -11.86 7.27
N GLY A 73 -16.11 -10.54 7.21
CA GLY A 73 -15.58 -9.64 8.23
C GLY A 73 -14.06 -9.56 8.31
N LYS A 74 -13.31 -10.11 7.33
CA LYS A 74 -11.85 -9.95 7.23
C LYS A 74 -11.46 -9.25 5.94
N PRO A 75 -10.53 -8.28 5.99
CA PRO A 75 -9.99 -7.66 4.79
C PRO A 75 -9.38 -8.72 3.87
N TRP A 76 -9.46 -8.50 2.57
CA TRP A 76 -9.16 -9.51 1.58
C TRP A 76 -7.66 -9.60 1.29
N LEU A 77 -7.23 -10.79 0.86
CA LEU A 77 -5.87 -11.02 0.37
C LEU A 77 -5.90 -11.35 -1.12
N PHE A 78 -5.20 -10.57 -1.93
CA PHE A 78 -4.91 -10.88 -3.33
C PHE A 78 -3.62 -11.70 -3.43
N VAL A 79 -3.68 -12.79 -4.20
CA VAL A 79 -2.52 -13.62 -4.54
C VAL A 79 -2.42 -13.71 -6.05
N GLY A 80 -1.40 -13.11 -6.64
CA GLY A 80 -1.05 -13.26 -8.06
C GLY A 80 0.12 -14.21 -8.23
N GLU A 81 0.07 -15.10 -9.21
CA GLU A 81 1.19 -15.99 -9.54
C GLU A 81 1.56 -15.86 -11.02
N PHE A 82 2.86 -15.68 -11.25
CA PHE A 82 3.50 -15.62 -12.55
C PHE A 82 4.45 -16.81 -12.68
N PRO A 83 4.14 -17.78 -13.55
CA PRO A 83 4.97 -18.97 -13.74
C PRO A 83 6.39 -18.62 -14.18
N ALA A 84 7.36 -19.44 -13.79
CA ALA A 84 8.75 -19.27 -14.20
C ALA A 84 8.93 -19.43 -15.72
N THR A 85 9.82 -18.63 -16.31
CA THR A 85 10.33 -18.89 -17.67
C THR A 85 11.58 -19.77 -17.64
N ALA A 86 12.27 -19.81 -16.50
CA ALA A 86 13.39 -20.70 -16.21
C ALA A 86 13.20 -21.35 -14.81
N PRO A 87 12.77 -22.63 -14.73
CA PRO A 87 12.38 -23.28 -13.46
C PRO A 87 13.48 -23.39 -12.39
N ASN A 88 14.74 -23.25 -12.76
CA ASN A 88 15.89 -23.37 -11.86
C ASN A 88 16.30 -22.05 -11.17
N LEU A 89 15.62 -20.93 -11.46
CA LEU A 89 15.96 -19.61 -10.93
C LEU A 89 15.25 -19.24 -9.61
N GLY A 90 14.62 -20.21 -8.95
CA GLY A 90 13.98 -19.99 -7.64
C GLY A 90 12.64 -19.27 -7.72
N THR A 91 12.16 -18.81 -6.56
CA THR A 91 10.89 -18.07 -6.41
C THR A 91 11.13 -16.70 -5.78
N VAL A 92 10.54 -15.66 -6.36
CA VAL A 92 10.51 -14.31 -5.79
C VAL A 92 9.11 -14.05 -5.24
N LEU A 93 9.04 -13.57 -4.00
CA LEU A 93 7.81 -13.06 -3.40
C LEU A 93 7.84 -11.53 -3.44
N MET A 94 6.86 -10.92 -4.09
CA MET A 94 6.64 -9.48 -4.09
C MET A 94 5.46 -9.15 -3.19
N TYR A 95 5.55 -8.06 -2.44
CA TYR A 95 4.52 -7.58 -1.53
C TYR A 95 4.19 -6.11 -1.79
N GLY A 96 2.91 -5.79 -1.64
CA GLY A 96 2.36 -4.43 -1.58
C GLY A 96 0.94 -4.44 -0.98
N HIS A 97 0.25 -3.30 -1.04
CA HIS A 97 -1.12 -3.17 -0.54
C HIS A 97 -2.01 -2.33 -1.46
N PHE A 98 -3.34 -2.47 -1.31
CA PHE A 98 -4.31 -1.74 -2.13
C PHE A 98 -5.14 -0.73 -1.34
N ASP A 99 -5.21 -0.83 -0.02
CA ASP A 99 -5.98 0.08 0.80
C ASP A 99 -5.34 1.46 0.90
N LYS A 100 -6.10 2.45 1.39
CA LYS A 100 -5.65 3.84 1.41
C LYS A 100 -5.94 4.49 2.76
N GLN A 101 -5.02 5.33 3.20
CA GLN A 101 -5.29 6.32 4.24
C GLN A 101 -6.38 7.32 3.82
N PRO A 102 -7.10 7.91 4.79
CA PRO A 102 -7.97 9.03 4.57
C PRO A 102 -7.22 10.22 3.95
N HIS A 103 -8.00 11.14 3.39
CA HIS A 103 -7.46 12.37 2.85
C HIS A 103 -7.22 13.38 3.97
N ILE A 104 -6.11 14.09 3.86
CA ILE A 104 -5.81 15.25 4.70
C ILE A 104 -6.08 16.53 3.91
N PRO A 105 -6.46 17.65 4.55
CA PRO A 105 -6.55 18.96 3.90
C PRO A 105 -5.19 19.43 3.34
N GLY A 106 -5.22 20.41 2.44
CA GLY A 106 -4.01 21.06 1.91
C GLY A 106 -3.54 20.57 0.53
N TRP A 107 -4.47 20.07 -0.30
CA TRP A 107 -4.16 19.69 -1.68
C TRP A 107 -3.79 20.89 -2.54
N ILE A 108 -2.93 20.65 -3.53
CA ILE A 108 -2.59 21.64 -4.55
C ILE A 108 -3.87 21.97 -5.33
N GLU A 109 -4.05 23.24 -5.69
CA GLU A 109 -5.18 23.69 -6.49
C GLU A 109 -5.34 22.83 -7.76
N GLY A 110 -6.57 22.36 -8.01
CA GLY A 110 -6.89 21.47 -9.13
C GLY A 110 -6.60 19.98 -8.88
N THR A 111 -6.19 19.59 -7.67
CA THR A 111 -6.00 18.19 -7.25
C THR A 111 -6.80 17.87 -6.01
N ASP A 112 -7.14 16.59 -5.82
CA ASP A 112 -7.57 16.07 -4.54
C ASP A 112 -7.23 14.58 -4.39
N ASN A 113 -7.79 13.92 -3.36
CA ASN A 113 -7.53 12.53 -3.07
C ASN A 113 -7.97 11.55 -4.17
N THR A 114 -9.04 11.85 -4.93
CA THR A 114 -9.56 11.01 -6.02
C THR A 114 -9.49 11.66 -7.40
N HIS A 115 -8.95 12.86 -7.52
CA HIS A 115 -8.72 13.55 -8.79
C HIS A 115 -7.22 13.58 -9.08
N PRO A 116 -6.68 12.52 -9.72
CA PRO A 116 -5.26 12.44 -10.02
C PRO A 116 -4.86 13.50 -11.03
N ALA A 117 -3.68 14.10 -10.83
CA ALA A 117 -3.12 15.07 -11.76
C ALA A 117 -1.60 14.92 -11.87
N ILE A 118 -1.06 15.13 -13.07
CA ILE A 118 0.38 15.21 -13.28
C ILE A 118 0.77 16.68 -13.28
N ILE A 119 1.61 17.08 -12.33
CA ILE A 119 2.12 18.45 -12.19
C ILE A 119 3.64 18.38 -12.12
N ASN A 120 4.32 19.07 -13.04
CA ASN A 120 5.78 19.10 -13.11
C ASN A 120 6.44 17.70 -13.11
N GLY A 121 5.86 16.77 -13.87
CA GLY A 121 6.37 15.39 -13.98
C GLY A 121 6.09 14.50 -12.76
N ARG A 122 5.23 14.92 -11.84
CA ARG A 122 4.83 14.12 -10.67
C ARG A 122 3.34 13.85 -10.69
N LEU A 123 2.97 12.59 -10.45
CA LEU A 123 1.58 12.19 -10.27
C LEU A 123 1.13 12.46 -8.83
N TYR A 124 0.11 13.29 -8.67
CA TYR A 124 -0.53 13.60 -7.40
C TYR A 124 -1.85 12.84 -7.28
N GLY A 125 -2.13 12.31 -6.08
CA GLY A 125 -3.37 11.59 -5.75
C GLY A 125 -3.15 10.59 -4.62
N ARG A 126 -4.20 10.33 -3.82
CA ARG A 126 -4.11 9.39 -2.68
C ARG A 126 -4.00 7.96 -3.19
N GLY A 127 -3.06 7.20 -2.64
CA GLY A 127 -2.82 5.81 -3.01
C GLY A 127 -1.85 5.64 -4.18
N GLY A 128 -1.32 6.73 -4.75
CA GLY A 128 -0.40 6.64 -5.89
C GLY A 128 0.94 6.00 -5.50
N VAL A 129 1.63 6.61 -4.53
CA VAL A 129 2.95 6.17 -4.04
C VAL A 129 2.85 5.11 -2.95
N ASP A 130 1.73 5.07 -2.23
CA ASP A 130 1.52 4.26 -1.03
C ASP A 130 0.13 3.64 -1.12
N ASP A 131 -0.03 2.45 -1.70
CA ASP A 131 0.99 1.65 -2.42
C ASP A 131 0.47 1.14 -3.79
N GLY A 132 -0.43 1.90 -4.42
CA GLY A 132 -1.12 1.47 -5.65
C GLY A 132 -0.20 1.18 -6.85
N TYR A 133 1.04 1.66 -6.83
CA TYR A 133 2.01 1.45 -7.91
C TYR A 133 2.65 0.05 -7.91
N SER A 134 2.64 -0.66 -6.77
CA SER A 134 3.43 -1.89 -6.59
C SER A 134 3.04 -3.00 -7.56
N PHE A 135 1.76 -3.36 -7.62
CA PHE A 135 1.26 -4.43 -8.50
C PHE A 135 1.38 -4.12 -10.01
N PRO A 136 0.94 -2.96 -10.53
CA PRO A 136 1.12 -2.65 -11.95
C PRO A 136 2.59 -2.55 -12.35
N SER A 137 3.47 -2.07 -11.47
CA SER A 137 4.92 -2.05 -11.72
C SER A 137 5.50 -3.46 -11.78
N ALA A 138 5.11 -4.36 -10.88
CA ALA A 138 5.51 -5.76 -10.92
C ALA A 138 5.09 -6.42 -12.25
N GLY A 139 3.84 -6.22 -12.68
CA GLY A 139 3.34 -6.71 -13.97
C GLY A 139 4.17 -6.20 -15.15
N LEU A 140 4.46 -4.90 -15.20
CA LEU A 140 5.26 -4.30 -16.27
C LEU A 140 6.69 -4.88 -16.32
N ILE A 141 7.35 -5.02 -15.17
CA ILE A 141 8.70 -5.60 -15.10
C ILE A 141 8.69 -7.02 -15.64
N ILE A 142 7.76 -7.86 -15.18
CA ILE A 142 7.61 -9.26 -15.59
C ILE A 142 7.39 -9.36 -17.10
N LYS A 143 6.45 -8.57 -17.62
CA LYS A 143 6.15 -8.49 -19.05
C LYS A 143 7.40 -8.11 -19.86
N THR A 144 8.14 -7.12 -19.39
CA THR A 144 9.34 -6.63 -20.08
C THR A 144 10.45 -7.68 -20.09
N LEU A 145 10.67 -8.39 -18.98
CA LEU A 145 11.62 -9.50 -18.91
C LEU A 145 11.26 -10.61 -19.91
N ASP A 146 9.97 -10.98 -19.97
CA ASP A 146 9.48 -12.03 -20.87
C ASP A 146 9.65 -11.67 -22.34
N GLU A 147 9.33 -10.43 -22.73
CA GLU A 147 9.48 -9.96 -24.11
C GLU A 147 10.94 -9.83 -24.56
N LEU A 148 11.85 -9.53 -23.63
CA LEU A 148 13.29 -9.49 -23.89
C LEU A 148 13.94 -10.87 -23.82
N GLY A 149 13.17 -11.93 -23.52
CA GLY A 149 13.69 -13.29 -23.38
C GLY A 149 14.64 -13.46 -22.20
N ILE A 150 14.51 -12.61 -21.17
CA ILE A 150 15.33 -12.69 -19.97
C ILE A 150 14.74 -13.79 -19.07
N PRO A 151 15.53 -14.83 -18.74
CA PRO A 151 15.02 -15.91 -17.90
C PRO A 151 14.77 -15.40 -16.49
N ARG A 152 13.63 -15.79 -15.92
CA ARG A 152 13.23 -15.47 -14.55
C ARG A 152 12.60 -16.68 -13.86
N GLY A 153 12.71 -16.70 -12.54
CA GLY A 153 12.03 -17.66 -11.68
C GLY A 153 10.52 -17.40 -11.59
N ARG A 154 9.88 -18.18 -10.73
CA ARG A 154 8.46 -18.00 -10.38
C ARG A 154 8.32 -16.73 -9.56
N ILE A 155 7.27 -15.95 -9.80
CA ILE A 155 7.00 -14.74 -9.02
C ILE A 155 5.61 -14.84 -8.42
N ILE A 156 5.52 -14.65 -7.11
CA ILE A 156 4.26 -14.54 -6.37
C ILE A 156 4.10 -13.10 -5.93
N PHE A 157 2.96 -12.49 -6.21
CA PHE A 157 2.60 -11.18 -5.68
C PHE A 157 1.54 -11.35 -4.61
N ILE A 158 1.78 -10.78 -3.42
CA ILE A 158 0.80 -10.69 -2.34
C ILE A 158 0.40 -9.23 -2.20
N GLY A 159 -0.90 -8.98 -2.31
CA GLY A 159 -1.50 -7.67 -2.08
C GLY A 159 -2.54 -7.75 -0.98
N GLU A 160 -2.32 -7.08 0.15
CA GLU A 160 -3.33 -6.99 1.20
C GLU A 160 -4.23 -5.76 1.07
N THR A 161 -5.22 -5.66 1.96
CA THR A 161 -6.20 -4.56 1.99
C THR A 161 -6.42 -4.01 3.41
N GLU A 162 -5.45 -4.22 4.30
CA GLU A 162 -5.46 -3.81 5.72
C GLU A 162 -4.12 -3.18 6.17
N GLU A 163 -3.18 -2.86 5.28
CA GLU A 163 -1.85 -2.38 5.69
C GLU A 163 -1.97 -1.11 6.53
N GLU A 164 -2.78 -0.18 6.04
CA GLU A 164 -3.00 1.14 6.65
C GLU A 164 -3.84 1.07 7.93
N SER A 165 -4.38 -0.13 8.22
CA SER A 165 -5.10 -0.49 9.44
C SER A 165 -4.26 -1.35 10.39
N GLY A 166 -3.03 -1.73 10.02
CA GLY A 166 -2.08 -2.47 10.85
C GLY A 166 -1.90 -3.96 10.52
N SER A 167 -2.40 -4.44 9.38
CA SER A 167 -2.18 -5.80 8.85
C SER A 167 -2.51 -6.94 9.84
N TYR A 168 -3.51 -6.77 10.70
CA TYR A 168 -3.80 -7.73 11.79
C TYR A 168 -4.11 -9.15 11.27
N ASN A 169 -4.73 -9.25 10.09
CA ASN A 169 -5.13 -10.53 9.51
C ASN A 169 -4.08 -11.12 8.55
N LEU A 170 -3.05 -10.37 8.15
CA LEU A 170 -2.10 -10.78 7.11
C LEU A 170 -1.43 -12.12 7.45
N MET A 171 -0.92 -12.28 8.67
CA MET A 171 -0.18 -13.49 9.06
C MET A 171 -1.04 -14.75 9.07
N GLU A 172 -2.34 -14.61 9.35
CA GLU A 172 -3.28 -15.72 9.24
C GLU A 172 -3.47 -16.13 7.78
N TYR A 173 -3.65 -15.16 6.87
CA TYR A 173 -3.75 -15.45 5.44
C TYR A 173 -2.47 -16.06 4.87
N ILE A 174 -1.29 -15.52 5.21
CA ILE A 174 0.00 -16.07 4.80
C ILE A 174 0.13 -17.54 5.23
N SER A 175 -0.37 -17.88 6.43
CA SER A 175 -0.37 -19.27 6.90
C SER A 175 -1.26 -20.17 6.04
N LYS A 176 -2.40 -19.67 5.55
CA LYS A 176 -3.32 -20.41 4.66
C LYS A 176 -2.77 -20.60 3.26
N VAL A 177 -2.07 -19.60 2.72
CA VAL A 177 -1.49 -19.65 1.36
C VAL A 177 -0.03 -20.10 1.36
N LYS A 178 0.51 -20.55 2.49
CA LYS A 178 1.92 -20.92 2.67
C LYS A 178 2.40 -21.93 1.62
N ASP A 179 1.63 -22.98 1.39
CA ASP A 179 1.98 -24.03 0.42
C ASP A 179 1.99 -23.49 -1.02
N LYS A 180 1.15 -22.50 -1.31
CA LYS A 180 1.11 -21.82 -2.61
C LYS A 180 2.30 -20.89 -2.77
N ILE A 181 2.63 -20.09 -1.76
CA ILE A 181 3.82 -19.22 -1.76
C ILE A 181 5.09 -20.08 -1.95
N GLY A 182 5.15 -21.23 -1.27
CA GLY A 182 6.31 -22.10 -1.28
C GLY A 182 7.47 -21.52 -0.46
N ASN A 183 8.70 -21.69 -0.93
CA ASN A 183 9.90 -21.22 -0.27
C ASN A 183 10.57 -20.13 -1.13
N PRO A 184 10.21 -18.85 -0.95
CA PRO A 184 10.80 -17.76 -1.73
C PRO A 184 12.28 -17.57 -1.37
N ASP A 185 13.11 -17.42 -2.40
CA ASP A 185 14.54 -17.14 -2.26
C ASP A 185 14.79 -15.65 -1.96
N VAL A 186 13.90 -14.79 -2.46
CA VAL A 186 13.95 -13.33 -2.27
C VAL A 186 12.55 -12.80 -2.01
N ILE A 187 12.44 -11.87 -1.06
CA ILE A 187 11.23 -11.08 -0.80
C ILE A 187 11.51 -9.63 -1.18
N ILE A 188 10.64 -9.05 -2.01
CA ILE A 188 10.69 -7.65 -2.45
C ILE A 188 9.42 -6.96 -1.95
N CYS A 189 9.60 -5.98 -1.07
CA CYS A 189 8.54 -5.08 -0.64
C CYS A 189 8.69 -3.75 -1.38
N LEU A 190 7.63 -3.30 -2.06
CA LEU A 190 7.60 -2.02 -2.77
C LEU A 190 6.93 -0.92 -1.95
N ASP A 191 7.06 -0.96 -0.63
CA ASP A 191 6.32 -0.05 0.26
C ASP A 191 7.24 0.58 1.32
N ALA A 192 8.32 1.20 0.84
CA ALA A 192 9.32 1.84 1.70
C ALA A 192 9.64 3.25 1.22
N GLY A 193 9.96 4.13 2.17
CA GLY A 193 10.34 5.50 1.87
C GLY A 193 11.73 5.60 1.23
N ILE A 194 11.88 6.59 0.33
CA ILE A 194 13.17 6.99 -0.24
C ILE A 194 13.54 8.41 0.23
N PRO A 195 14.71 8.63 0.85
CA PRO A 195 15.14 9.96 1.28
C PRO A 195 15.46 10.93 0.14
N THR A 196 15.90 10.42 -1.01
CA THR A 196 16.34 11.20 -2.17
C THR A 196 16.02 10.45 -3.47
N TYR A 197 15.92 11.19 -4.59
CA TYR A 197 15.57 10.65 -5.91
C TYR A 197 16.78 10.42 -6.84
N ASP A 198 18.01 10.63 -6.37
CA ASP A 198 19.23 10.58 -7.20
C ASP A 198 19.96 9.23 -7.17
N ARG A 199 19.46 8.27 -6.37
CA ARG A 199 20.06 6.95 -6.16
C ARG A 199 19.02 5.91 -5.77
N PHE A 200 19.40 4.63 -5.93
CA PHE A 200 18.61 3.52 -5.43
C PHE A 200 18.79 3.37 -3.91
N TRP A 201 17.69 3.16 -3.19
CA TRP A 201 17.67 2.96 -1.74
C TRP A 201 17.23 1.54 -1.42
N LEU A 202 18.03 0.85 -0.60
CA LEU A 202 17.71 -0.48 -0.09
C LEU A 202 17.40 -0.38 1.40
N THR A 203 16.14 -0.57 1.77
CA THR A 203 15.70 -0.57 3.17
C THR A 203 15.86 -1.97 3.75
N GLY A 204 16.86 -2.16 4.62
CA GLY A 204 17.12 -3.44 5.27
C GLY A 204 16.47 -3.62 6.65
N SER A 205 15.89 -2.56 7.22
CA SER A 205 15.26 -2.60 8.54
C SER A 205 14.19 -1.52 8.67
N LEU A 206 13.13 -1.83 9.41
CA LEU A 206 12.05 -0.90 9.77
C LEU A 206 11.98 -0.78 11.31
N ARG A 207 11.49 0.36 11.81
CA ARG A 207 11.22 0.53 13.24
C ARG A 207 9.89 -0.13 13.59
N GLY A 208 9.77 -0.65 14.81
CA GLY A 208 8.48 -0.96 15.40
C GLY A 208 7.73 0.31 15.82
N LEU A 209 6.41 0.20 15.91
CA LEU A 209 5.53 1.27 16.39
C LEU A 209 4.66 0.74 17.54
N VAL A 210 4.48 1.55 18.58
CA VAL A 210 3.50 1.31 19.65
C VAL A 210 2.70 2.60 19.81
N THR A 211 1.38 2.51 19.65
CA THR A 211 0.45 3.63 19.86
C THR A 211 -0.24 3.46 21.20
N LEU A 212 -0.27 4.53 22.02
CA LEU A 212 -0.83 4.52 23.37
C LEU A 212 -1.86 5.64 23.54
N ASP A 213 -3.09 5.28 23.88
CA ASP A 213 -4.12 6.23 24.31
C ASP A 213 -4.04 6.46 25.82
N VAL A 214 -3.56 7.65 26.22
CA VAL A 214 -3.43 8.03 27.63
C VAL A 214 -4.63 8.88 28.04
N THR A 215 -5.52 8.31 28.86
CA THR A 215 -6.67 9.03 29.42
C THR A 215 -6.38 9.46 30.85
N VAL A 216 -6.38 10.76 31.11
CA VAL A 216 -6.30 11.33 32.46
C VAL A 216 -7.68 11.82 32.88
N LYS A 217 -8.26 11.18 33.90
CA LYS A 217 -9.56 11.56 34.46
C LYS A 217 -9.38 12.13 35.86
N VAL A 218 -9.68 13.42 35.99
CA VAL A 218 -9.54 14.16 37.26
C VAL A 218 -10.89 14.34 37.96
N LEU A 219 -11.95 14.54 37.20
CA LEU A 219 -13.32 14.71 37.70
C LEU A 219 -14.28 13.75 36.98
N THR A 220 -15.41 13.44 37.61
CA THR A 220 -16.45 12.58 37.04
C THR A 220 -17.38 13.32 36.07
N VAL A 221 -17.41 14.65 36.13
CA VAL A 221 -18.22 15.53 35.28
C VAL A 221 -17.40 16.76 34.88
N GLY A 222 -17.72 17.36 33.73
CA GLY A 222 -17.20 18.68 33.37
C GLY A 222 -17.70 19.73 34.35
N GLN A 223 -16.80 20.58 34.85
CA GLN A 223 -17.14 21.67 35.77
C GLN A 223 -16.91 23.02 35.09
N HIS A 224 -17.76 24.00 35.42
CA HIS A 224 -17.57 25.36 34.96
C HIS A 224 -16.25 25.90 35.54
N SER A 225 -15.36 26.38 34.69
CA SER A 225 -13.99 26.73 35.09
C SER A 225 -13.93 27.81 36.18
N GLY A 226 -14.92 28.71 36.23
CA GLY A 226 -15.04 29.75 37.27
C GLY A 226 -15.35 29.21 38.67
N ASP A 227 -16.06 28.08 38.78
CA ASP A 227 -16.50 27.50 40.07
C ASP A 227 -15.38 26.70 40.75
N VAL A 228 -14.49 26.11 39.95
CA VAL A 228 -13.36 25.30 40.43
C VAL A 228 -12.08 26.10 40.68
N TRP A 229 -11.95 27.32 40.14
CA TRP A 229 -10.74 28.16 40.23
C TRP A 229 -10.32 28.50 41.68
N LYS A 230 -11.27 28.60 42.62
CA LYS A 230 -10.97 28.93 44.03
C LYS A 230 -10.91 27.73 44.97
N CYS A 231 -11.53 26.60 44.62
CA CYS A 231 -11.68 25.45 45.51
C CYS A 231 -10.68 24.33 45.24
N CYS A 232 -10.09 24.30 44.04
CA CYS A 232 -9.19 23.24 43.63
C CYS A 232 -7.93 23.85 43.01
N LYS A 233 -6.78 23.64 43.66
CA LYS A 233 -5.45 23.63 43.01
C LYS A 233 -5.30 22.43 42.06
N VAL A 234 -6.39 21.98 41.45
CA VAL A 234 -6.42 20.78 40.64
C VAL A 234 -6.29 21.22 39.19
N CYS A 235 -5.17 20.82 38.61
CA CYS A 235 -4.74 21.10 37.25
C CYS A 235 -5.88 21.05 36.25
N SER A 236 -6.06 22.14 35.52
CA SER A 236 -6.80 22.11 34.27
C SER A 236 -6.05 21.21 33.29
N CYS A 237 -6.65 20.08 32.88
CA CYS A 237 -6.08 19.19 31.86
C CYS A 237 -5.78 19.91 30.54
N SER A 238 -6.35 21.10 30.29
CA SER A 238 -6.02 21.92 29.13
C SER A 238 -4.67 22.65 29.22
N TRP A 239 -4.00 22.66 30.37
CA TRP A 239 -2.76 23.43 30.61
C TRP A 239 -1.55 22.62 31.09
N GLU A 240 -1.68 21.32 31.34
CA GLU A 240 -0.50 20.50 31.64
C GLU A 240 0.30 20.27 30.36
N ARG A 241 1.24 21.19 30.07
CA ARG A 241 2.41 20.85 29.26
C ARG A 241 3.17 19.77 30.00
N LEU A 242 3.20 18.57 29.43
CA LEU A 242 4.11 17.50 29.83
C LEU A 242 5.55 18.00 29.65
N ASN A 243 6.13 18.58 30.71
CA ASN A 243 7.56 18.78 30.81
C ASN A 243 8.18 17.43 31.17
N TRP A 244 8.76 16.77 30.17
CA TRP A 244 9.67 15.65 30.39
C TRP A 244 11.04 16.23 30.75
N GLU A 245 11.36 16.26 32.05
CA GLU A 245 12.74 16.40 32.50
C GLU A 245 13.37 14.99 32.56
N ASN A 246 14.52 14.84 31.91
CA ASN A 246 15.32 13.59 31.85
C ASN A 246 16.03 13.30 33.17
#